data_AF-A0A955WQB4-F1
#
_entry.id   AF-A0A955WQB4-F1
#
_cell.length_a   1.000
_cell.length_b   1.000
_cell.length_c   1.000
_cell.angle_alpha   90.00
_cell.angle_beta   90.00
_cell.angle_gamma   90.00
#
_symmetry.space_group_name_H-M   'P 1'
#
loop_
_entity.id
_entity.type
_entity.pdbx_description
1 polymer ?
#
loop_
_entity_poly.entity_id
_entity_poly.type
_entity_poly.pdbx_seq_one_letter_code
_entity_poly.pdbx_strand_id
1 'polypeptide(L)'
;LNGADNCPNVPNADQANGDGDAFGDVCDPDNVDTDNDGINDGVELACGLDPNDPNDVALDYDHDGQLNGAECQAGTNLLPVVYLTEFDTGNAGTIGVVINLDQDVVAEQPQVAEFILDFDDNALDFVDGAAGQAAINAAKDLGAALLEPGRLRVTLVGLNLNRMASGELGRLTFSVAQAGATTFTFDVGASSVAPAAADTALTFGAGHPDQPFTIGQ
;
A
#
# COMPACT_ATOMS: atom_id res chain seq x y z
N LEU A 1 36.49 21.03 27.58
CA LEU A 1 35.62 19.97 27.04
C LEU A 1 36.12 19.72 25.63
N ASN A 2 36.77 18.60 25.39
CA ASN A 2 37.18 18.19 24.04
C ASN A 2 36.33 16.98 23.63
N GLY A 3 35.05 17.01 24.01
CA GLY A 3 34.07 15.98 23.69
C GLY A 3 33.42 16.38 22.37
N ALA A 4 33.25 15.41 21.48
CA ALA A 4 32.53 15.63 20.23
C ALA A 4 31.16 16.23 20.54
N ASP A 5 30.81 17.31 19.85
CA ASP A 5 29.48 17.89 19.92
C ASP A 5 28.49 16.85 19.37
N ASN A 6 27.60 16.34 20.21
CA ASN A 6 26.60 15.35 19.81
C ASN A 6 25.39 15.99 19.08
N CYS A 7 25.31 17.33 19.06
CA CYS A 7 24.33 18.08 18.29
C CYS A 7 24.95 19.32 17.60
N PRO A 8 25.72 19.14 16.50
CA PRO A 8 26.48 20.22 15.86
C PRO A 8 25.67 21.44 15.41
N ASN A 9 24.37 21.27 15.18
CA ASN A 9 23.47 22.32 14.70
C ASN A 9 22.51 22.84 15.79
N VAL A 10 22.46 22.20 16.97
CA VAL A 10 21.53 22.54 18.06
C VAL A 10 22.33 22.67 19.36
N PRO A 11 22.60 23.89 19.84
CA PRO A 11 23.42 24.08 21.04
C PRO A 11 22.82 23.41 22.29
N ASN A 12 23.55 22.45 22.87
CA ASN A 12 23.22 21.80 24.14
C ASN A 12 24.43 21.75 25.07
N ALA A 13 24.34 22.43 26.21
CA ALA A 13 25.47 22.60 27.14
C ALA A 13 25.82 21.34 27.94
N ASP A 14 24.83 20.48 28.16
CA ASP A 14 24.95 19.24 28.92
C ASP A 14 25.38 18.05 28.06
N GLN A 15 25.28 18.17 26.73
CA GLN A 15 25.62 17.11 25.77
C GLN A 15 24.90 15.79 26.14
N ALA A 16 23.64 15.91 26.56
CA ALA A 16 22.82 14.76 26.92
C ALA A 16 22.60 13.86 25.70
N ASN A 17 22.63 12.56 25.97
CA ASN A 17 22.39 11.46 25.02
C ASN A 17 21.96 10.27 25.91
N GLY A 18 20.66 10.15 26.11
CA GLY A 18 20.04 9.26 27.08
C GLY A 18 19.96 7.81 26.62
N ASP A 19 19.90 7.58 25.31
CA ASP A 19 19.76 6.26 24.68
C ASP A 19 21.10 5.69 24.16
N GLY A 20 22.14 6.52 24.08
CA GLY A 20 23.50 6.17 23.74
C GLY A 20 23.77 6.10 22.23
N ASP A 21 22.92 6.69 21.41
CA ASP A 21 23.00 6.61 19.96
C ASP A 21 23.99 7.65 19.35
N ALA A 22 23.94 7.91 18.04
CA ALA A 22 24.84 8.86 17.39
C ALA A 22 24.43 10.33 17.56
N PHE A 23 23.20 10.61 17.97
CA PHE A 23 22.61 11.93 18.14
C PHE A 23 22.54 12.31 19.63
N GLY A 24 22.36 13.59 19.93
CA GLY A 24 22.07 14.01 21.30
C GLY A 24 20.57 14.26 21.47
N ASP A 25 20.07 14.17 22.71
CA ASP A 25 18.62 14.23 23.02
C ASP A 25 17.88 15.40 22.34
N VAL A 26 18.56 16.55 22.14
CA VAL A 26 17.95 17.77 21.58
C VAL A 26 17.89 17.82 20.05
N CYS A 27 18.58 16.91 19.36
CA CYS A 27 18.66 16.86 17.91
C CYS A 27 18.40 15.45 17.36
N ASP A 28 17.96 14.55 18.23
CA ASP A 28 17.65 13.18 17.91
C ASP A 28 16.17 13.08 17.49
N PRO A 29 15.87 12.67 16.25
CA PRO A 29 14.49 12.51 15.78
C PRO A 29 13.71 11.45 16.58
N ASP A 30 14.37 10.54 17.29
CA ASP A 30 13.70 9.57 18.17
C ASP A 30 13.32 10.19 19.52
N ASN A 31 13.72 11.44 19.81
CA ASN A 31 13.43 12.18 21.03
C ASN A 31 12.71 13.52 20.81
N VAL A 32 12.90 14.15 19.64
CA VAL A 32 12.28 15.43 19.28
C VAL A 32 10.90 15.21 18.68
N ASP A 33 9.96 16.05 19.08
CA ASP A 33 8.59 16.18 18.56
C ASP A 33 8.45 17.66 18.13
N THR A 34 8.62 17.91 16.83
CA THR A 34 8.81 19.25 16.26
C THR A 34 7.51 20.05 16.30
N ASP A 35 6.36 19.42 16.11
CA ASP A 35 5.06 20.09 16.07
C ASP A 35 4.21 19.95 17.35
N ASN A 36 4.69 19.16 18.31
CA ASN A 36 4.15 18.94 19.65
C ASN A 36 2.80 18.24 19.68
N ASP A 37 2.58 17.28 18.78
CA ASP A 37 1.36 16.47 18.74
C ASP A 37 1.43 15.19 19.61
N GLY A 38 2.62 14.88 20.13
CA GLY A 38 2.88 13.75 21.00
C GLY A 38 3.46 12.52 20.30
N ILE A 39 3.84 12.62 19.03
CA ILE A 39 4.63 11.63 18.29
C ILE A 39 5.99 12.26 17.95
N ASN A 40 7.08 11.50 18.09
CA ASN A 40 8.42 12.03 17.78
C ASN A 40 8.67 11.99 16.26
N ASP A 41 9.44 12.95 15.74
CA ASP A 41 9.71 13.14 14.30
C ASP A 41 10.14 11.85 13.58
N GLY A 42 10.96 11.04 14.25
CA GLY A 42 11.45 9.77 13.72
C GLY A 42 10.33 8.74 13.53
N VAL A 43 9.35 8.73 14.44
CA VAL A 43 8.17 7.86 14.38
C VAL A 43 7.20 8.36 13.32
N GLU A 44 6.94 9.67 13.26
CA GLU A 44 6.09 10.29 12.23
C GLU A 44 6.61 9.98 10.83
N LEU A 45 7.91 10.21 10.59
CA LEU A 45 8.55 9.90 9.32
C LEU A 45 8.46 8.40 8.98
N ALA A 46 8.58 7.52 9.97
CA ALA A 46 8.50 6.08 9.77
C ALA A 46 7.10 5.60 9.39
N CYS A 47 6.04 6.27 9.88
CA CYS A 47 4.65 5.93 9.57
C CYS A 47 4.02 6.79 8.45
N GLY A 48 4.73 7.82 7.97
CA GLY A 48 4.30 8.64 6.83
C GLY A 48 3.50 9.90 7.21
N LEU A 49 3.58 10.33 8.47
CA LEU A 49 3.09 11.63 8.95
C LEU A 49 4.10 12.75 8.66
N ASP A 50 3.67 14.01 8.73
CA ASP A 50 4.51 15.21 8.57
C ASP A 50 4.92 15.76 9.93
N PRO A 51 6.23 15.70 10.30
CA PRO A 51 6.74 16.22 11.58
C PRO A 51 6.55 17.73 11.84
N ASN A 52 5.84 18.43 10.95
CA ASN A 52 5.58 19.86 11.03
C ASN A 52 4.08 20.20 10.96
N ASP A 53 3.18 19.21 10.89
CA ASP A 53 1.73 19.40 10.87
C ASP A 53 1.02 18.65 12.01
N PRO A 54 0.77 19.30 13.15
CA PRO A 54 0.25 18.63 14.35
C PRO A 54 -1.22 18.21 14.23
N ASN A 55 -1.84 18.45 13.07
CA ASN A 55 -3.23 18.09 12.82
C ASN A 55 -3.36 16.75 12.11
N ASP A 56 -2.29 16.23 11.49
CA ASP A 56 -2.38 15.03 10.67
C ASP A 56 -2.59 13.75 11.51
N VAL A 57 -2.15 13.74 12.78
CA VAL A 57 -2.47 12.69 13.76
C VAL A 57 -3.95 12.58 14.09
N ALA A 58 -4.71 13.67 13.92
CA ALA A 58 -6.14 13.72 14.17
C ALA A 58 -6.97 13.48 12.89
N LEU A 59 -6.30 13.31 11.76
CA LEU A 59 -6.93 12.86 10.53
C LEU A 59 -7.11 11.33 10.57
N ASP A 60 -7.92 10.85 9.64
CA ASP A 60 -8.26 9.45 9.44
C ASP A 60 -8.16 9.24 7.93
N TYR A 61 -6.95 8.93 7.46
CA TYR A 61 -6.62 8.93 6.04
C TYR A 61 -7.27 7.75 5.31
N ASP A 62 -7.43 6.62 5.97
CA ASP A 62 -8.08 5.44 5.40
C ASP A 62 -9.59 5.38 5.70
N HIS A 63 -10.11 6.23 6.59
CA HIS A 63 -11.50 6.29 7.02
C HIS A 63 -12.00 4.99 7.70
N ASP A 64 -11.11 4.22 8.34
CA ASP A 64 -11.49 3.02 9.10
C ASP A 64 -12.04 3.35 10.51
N GLY A 65 -11.97 4.62 10.93
CA GLY A 65 -12.43 5.14 12.21
C GLY A 65 -11.36 5.16 13.30
N GLN A 66 -10.13 4.77 13.00
CA GLN A 66 -8.94 5.05 13.78
C GLN A 66 -8.27 6.33 13.25
N LEU A 67 -7.69 7.11 14.16
CA LEU A 67 -6.96 8.31 13.75
C LEU A 67 -5.52 7.94 13.43
N ASN A 68 -4.93 8.62 12.45
CA ASN A 68 -3.58 8.33 11.96
C ASN A 68 -2.54 8.24 13.08
N GLY A 69 -2.62 9.09 14.11
CA GLY A 69 -1.69 9.05 15.24
C GLY A 69 -1.83 7.78 16.09
N ALA A 70 -3.05 7.29 16.28
CA ALA A 70 -3.31 6.03 16.98
C ALA A 70 -2.81 4.84 16.16
N GLU A 71 -2.99 4.90 14.84
CA GLU A 71 -2.50 3.89 13.92
C GLU A 71 -0.98 3.83 13.85
N CYS A 72 -0.33 4.98 13.76
CA CYS A 72 1.13 5.11 13.78
C CYS A 72 1.72 4.47 15.03
N GLN A 73 1.13 4.70 16.20
CA GLN A 73 1.54 4.08 17.47
C GLN A 73 1.21 2.59 17.56
N ALA A 74 0.12 2.14 16.93
CA ALA A 74 -0.30 0.74 16.89
C ALA A 74 0.44 -0.08 15.81
N GLY A 75 1.11 0.58 14.87
CA GLY A 75 1.68 -0.03 13.68
C GLY A 75 0.61 -0.59 12.73
N THR A 76 -0.54 0.09 12.63
CA THR A 76 -1.59 -0.22 11.64
C THR A 76 -1.45 0.68 10.41
N ASN A 77 -2.32 0.50 9.41
CA ASN A 77 -2.13 1.12 8.09
C ASN A 77 -2.80 2.49 8.04
N LEU A 78 -2.01 3.56 7.94
CA LEU A 78 -2.54 4.92 7.78
C LEU A 78 -3.20 5.17 6.42
N LEU A 79 -3.18 4.21 5.48
CA LEU A 79 -3.64 4.41 4.12
C LEU A 79 -4.51 3.24 3.68
N PRO A 80 -5.51 3.49 2.80
CA PRO A 80 -6.29 2.42 2.20
C PRO A 80 -5.40 1.37 1.52
N VAL A 81 -5.68 0.10 1.77
CA VAL A 81 -4.92 -1.05 1.32
C VAL A 81 -5.58 -1.70 0.12
N VAL A 82 -4.83 -1.84 -0.97
CA VAL A 82 -5.16 -2.74 -2.09
C VAL A 82 -4.59 -4.12 -1.82
N TYR A 83 -5.41 -5.17 -1.89
CA TYR A 83 -4.97 -6.54 -1.60
C TYR A 83 -5.62 -7.58 -2.52
N LEU A 84 -4.97 -8.73 -2.65
CA LEU A 84 -5.43 -9.82 -3.50
C LEU A 84 -6.12 -10.92 -2.69
N THR A 85 -7.22 -11.46 -3.22
CA THR A 85 -7.87 -12.67 -2.68
C THR A 85 -8.24 -13.64 -3.79
N GLU A 86 -8.63 -14.86 -3.44
CA GLU A 86 -9.16 -15.84 -4.38
C GLU A 86 -10.62 -15.56 -4.74
N PHE A 87 -11.05 -15.93 -5.96
CA PHE A 87 -12.47 -16.19 -6.25
C PHE A 87 -12.71 -17.52 -6.96
N ASP A 88 -13.80 -18.18 -6.58
CA ASP A 88 -14.34 -19.33 -7.30
C ASP A 88 -14.92 -18.89 -8.64
N THR A 89 -14.31 -19.38 -9.72
CA THR A 89 -14.70 -19.10 -11.10
C THR A 89 -15.96 -19.85 -11.54
N GLY A 90 -16.41 -20.83 -10.76
CA GLY A 90 -17.51 -21.73 -11.10
C GLY A 90 -17.19 -22.69 -12.25
N ASN A 91 -15.96 -22.67 -12.77
CA ASN A 91 -15.52 -23.47 -13.91
C ASN A 91 -14.32 -24.34 -13.51
N ALA A 92 -14.42 -25.64 -13.80
CA ALA A 92 -13.32 -26.56 -13.54
C ALA A 92 -12.10 -26.19 -14.39
N GLY A 93 -10.92 -26.15 -13.76
CA GLY A 93 -9.67 -25.82 -14.44
C GLY A 93 -9.39 -24.33 -14.58
N THR A 94 -10.15 -23.46 -13.90
CA THR A 94 -9.84 -22.03 -13.81
C THR A 94 -9.73 -21.59 -12.36
N ILE A 95 -8.84 -20.64 -12.10
CA ILE A 95 -8.70 -19.98 -10.81
C ILE A 95 -8.92 -18.47 -10.98
N GLY A 96 -9.35 -17.84 -9.90
CA GLY A 96 -9.70 -16.43 -9.89
C GLY A 96 -8.90 -15.64 -8.87
N VAL A 97 -8.43 -14.46 -9.27
CA VAL A 97 -7.85 -13.45 -8.38
C VAL A 97 -8.78 -12.26 -8.31
N VAL A 98 -9.10 -11.81 -7.10
CA VAL A 98 -9.86 -10.58 -6.84
C VAL A 98 -8.89 -9.52 -6.36
N ILE A 99 -9.06 -8.31 -6.89
CA ILE A 99 -8.36 -7.11 -6.44
C ILE A 99 -9.35 -6.34 -5.59
N ASN A 100 -9.04 -6.17 -4.31
CA ASN A 100 -9.90 -5.52 -3.34
C ASN A 100 -9.26 -4.23 -2.86
N LEU A 101 -10.11 -3.32 -2.42
CA LEU A 101 -9.78 -2.16 -1.60
C LEU A 101 -10.44 -2.36 -0.24
N ASP A 102 -9.71 -2.25 0.84
CA ASP A 102 -10.26 -2.44 2.18
C ASP A 102 -11.15 -1.27 2.63
N GLN A 103 -10.80 -0.05 2.23
CA GLN A 103 -11.48 1.17 2.64
C GLN A 103 -11.87 2.09 1.50
N ASP A 104 -12.66 3.10 1.80
CA ASP A 104 -13.18 4.01 0.79
C ASP A 104 -12.19 5.14 0.47
N VAL A 105 -11.78 5.26 -0.79
CA VAL A 105 -10.88 6.33 -1.23
C VAL A 105 -11.69 7.50 -1.79
N VAL A 106 -11.66 8.63 -1.09
CA VAL A 106 -12.24 9.90 -1.54
C VAL A 106 -11.26 10.58 -2.51
N ALA A 107 -11.21 10.09 -3.74
CA ALA A 107 -10.23 10.58 -4.72
C ALA A 107 -10.62 11.96 -5.29
N GLU A 108 -9.82 12.99 -5.00
CA GLU A 108 -9.55 14.11 -5.94
C GLU A 108 -8.44 13.73 -6.94
N GLN A 109 -7.59 12.75 -6.58
CA GLN A 109 -6.56 12.04 -7.33
C GLN A 109 -6.36 10.68 -6.62
N PRO A 110 -5.91 9.57 -7.25
CA PRO A 110 -5.22 9.47 -8.54
C PRO A 110 -6.13 9.51 -9.76
N GLN A 111 -5.55 9.50 -10.97
CA GLN A 111 -6.25 9.33 -12.24
C GLN A 111 -6.15 7.89 -12.76
N VAL A 112 -5.04 7.22 -12.44
CA VAL A 112 -4.73 5.84 -12.82
C VAL A 112 -3.96 5.19 -11.67
N ALA A 113 -4.27 3.92 -11.37
CA ALA A 113 -3.43 3.05 -10.56
C ALA A 113 -3.03 1.84 -11.41
N GLU A 114 -1.74 1.53 -11.46
CA GLU A 114 -1.18 0.42 -12.22
C GLU A 114 -0.34 -0.46 -11.30
N PHE A 115 -0.41 -1.78 -11.49
CA PHE A 115 0.55 -2.70 -10.90
C PHE A 115 0.83 -3.90 -11.83
N ILE A 116 1.98 -4.54 -11.62
CA ILE A 116 2.43 -5.71 -12.35
C ILE A 116 2.20 -6.93 -11.48
N LEU A 117 1.52 -7.93 -12.02
CA LEU A 117 1.29 -9.22 -11.39
C LEU A 117 2.11 -10.29 -12.12
N ASP A 118 3.12 -10.82 -11.44
CA ASP A 118 3.96 -11.91 -11.90
C ASP A 118 3.37 -13.26 -11.42
N PHE A 119 3.38 -14.27 -12.30
CA PHE A 119 2.81 -15.61 -12.06
C PHE A 119 3.58 -16.69 -12.85
N ASP A 120 3.48 -17.97 -12.42
CA ASP A 120 4.10 -19.09 -13.15
C ASP A 120 3.33 -19.43 -14.43
N ASP A 121 3.88 -19.06 -15.57
CA ASP A 121 3.33 -19.30 -16.91
C ASP A 121 3.40 -20.76 -17.36
N ASN A 122 4.14 -21.60 -16.65
CA ASN A 122 4.10 -23.05 -16.88
C ASN A 122 2.87 -23.69 -16.22
N ALA A 123 2.24 -22.99 -15.27
CA ALA A 123 1.12 -23.47 -14.48
C ALA A 123 -0.19 -22.78 -14.85
N LEU A 124 -0.14 -21.52 -15.26
CA LEU A 124 -1.31 -20.68 -15.51
C LEU A 124 -1.22 -19.96 -16.86
N ASP A 125 -2.36 -19.84 -17.52
CA ASP A 125 -2.56 -18.95 -18.67
C ASP A 125 -3.59 -17.88 -18.29
N PHE A 126 -3.28 -16.61 -18.55
CA PHE A 126 -4.23 -15.51 -18.34
C PHE A 126 -5.38 -15.58 -19.35
N VAL A 127 -6.62 -15.48 -18.86
CA VAL A 127 -7.84 -15.58 -19.67
C VAL A 127 -8.45 -14.20 -19.91
N ASP A 128 -8.82 -13.50 -18.84
CA ASP A 128 -9.50 -12.20 -18.93
C ASP A 128 -9.43 -11.43 -17.60
N GLY A 129 -9.70 -10.12 -17.66
CA GLY A 129 -9.84 -9.23 -16.52
C GLY A 129 -11.14 -8.43 -16.62
N ALA A 130 -11.83 -8.23 -15.50
CA ALA A 130 -13.08 -7.49 -15.42
C ALA A 130 -13.11 -6.53 -14.23
N ALA A 131 -13.73 -5.36 -14.40
CA ALA A 131 -13.98 -4.43 -13.31
C ALA A 131 -14.99 -5.00 -12.30
N GLY A 132 -14.75 -4.74 -11.03
CA GLY A 132 -15.59 -5.19 -9.91
C GLY A 132 -16.68 -4.18 -9.58
N GLN A 133 -17.59 -4.54 -8.67
CA GLN A 133 -18.74 -3.69 -8.35
C GLN A 133 -18.33 -2.32 -7.79
N ALA A 134 -17.27 -2.24 -6.99
CA ALA A 134 -16.80 -0.99 -6.42
C ALA A 134 -16.25 -0.05 -7.51
N ALA A 135 -15.50 -0.60 -8.47
CA ALA A 135 -15.05 0.12 -9.65
C ALA A 135 -16.23 0.56 -10.55
N ILE A 136 -17.16 -0.36 -10.87
CA ILE A 136 -18.32 -0.09 -11.73
C ILE A 136 -19.20 1.02 -11.15
N ASN A 137 -19.50 0.98 -9.84
CA ASN A 137 -20.32 2.00 -9.17
C ASN A 137 -19.70 3.39 -9.25
N ALA A 138 -18.37 3.45 -9.27
CA ALA A 138 -17.62 4.69 -9.40
C ALA A 138 -17.32 5.07 -10.87
N ALA A 139 -17.89 4.33 -11.83
CA ALA A 139 -17.65 4.44 -13.28
C ALA A 139 -16.16 4.30 -13.66
N LYS A 140 -15.43 3.45 -12.92
CA LYS A 140 -14.05 3.07 -13.19
C LYS A 140 -14.02 1.81 -14.03
N ASP A 141 -12.90 1.60 -14.71
CA ASP A 141 -12.65 0.41 -15.50
C ASP A 141 -11.33 -0.25 -15.08
N LEU A 142 -11.23 -1.55 -15.32
CA LEU A 142 -10.03 -2.35 -15.07
C LEU A 142 -9.56 -2.93 -16.40
N GLY A 143 -8.36 -2.54 -16.82
CA GLY A 143 -7.65 -3.16 -17.93
C GLY A 143 -6.60 -4.14 -17.40
N ALA A 144 -6.46 -5.28 -18.06
CA ALA A 144 -5.38 -6.23 -17.80
C ALA A 144 -4.76 -6.66 -19.14
N ALA A 145 -3.43 -6.64 -19.23
CA ALA A 145 -2.70 -6.95 -20.45
C ALA A 145 -1.39 -7.68 -20.14
N LEU A 146 -1.14 -8.80 -20.81
CA LEU A 146 0.14 -9.51 -20.71
C LEU A 146 1.24 -8.64 -21.32
N LEU A 147 2.30 -8.40 -20.55
CA LEU A 147 3.52 -7.77 -21.04
C LEU A 147 4.44 -8.80 -21.68
N GLU A 148 4.57 -9.94 -21.01
CA GLU A 148 5.32 -11.13 -21.42
C GLU A 148 4.71 -12.36 -20.71
N PRO A 149 5.05 -13.60 -21.11
CA PRO A 149 4.59 -14.79 -20.40
C PRO A 149 4.91 -14.70 -18.91
N GLY A 150 3.91 -14.94 -18.06
CA GLY A 150 4.05 -14.89 -16.60
C GLY A 150 4.04 -13.49 -16.00
N ARG A 151 3.79 -12.44 -16.81
CA ARG A 151 3.79 -11.05 -16.33
C ARG A 151 2.63 -10.25 -16.90
N LEU A 152 1.70 -9.90 -16.03
CA LEU A 152 0.47 -9.17 -16.35
C LEU A 152 0.54 -7.73 -15.83
N ARG A 153 0.27 -6.75 -16.68
CA ARG A 153 -0.01 -5.38 -16.26
C ARG A 153 -1.50 -5.24 -15.96
N VAL A 154 -1.83 -4.72 -14.78
CA VAL A 154 -3.20 -4.38 -14.36
C VAL A 154 -3.29 -2.88 -14.20
N THR A 155 -4.29 -2.26 -14.81
CA THR A 155 -4.49 -0.80 -14.82
C THR A 155 -5.94 -0.48 -14.44
N LEU A 156 -6.12 0.27 -13.36
CA LEU A 156 -7.39 0.89 -12.97
C LEU A 156 -7.44 2.31 -13.53
N VAL A 157 -8.46 2.62 -14.34
CA VAL A 157 -8.60 3.91 -15.02
C VAL A 157 -9.85 4.67 -14.57
N GLY A 158 -9.82 5.99 -14.78
CA GLY A 158 -10.99 6.86 -14.56
C GLY A 158 -11.13 7.35 -13.12
N LEU A 159 -10.05 7.33 -12.33
CA LEU A 159 -10.08 7.62 -10.89
C LEU A 159 -10.42 9.09 -10.53
N ASN A 160 -10.47 9.98 -11.52
CA ASN A 160 -10.57 11.43 -11.41
C ASN A 160 -11.98 12.05 -11.26
N LEU A 161 -13.03 11.27 -11.00
CA LEU A 161 -14.43 11.77 -11.09
C LEU A 161 -15.36 11.39 -9.93
N ASN A 162 -15.05 10.34 -9.16
CA ASN A 162 -15.93 9.80 -8.13
C ASN A 162 -15.09 9.03 -7.09
N ARG A 163 -15.57 9.02 -5.85
CA ARG A 163 -15.10 8.14 -4.77
C ARG A 163 -14.97 6.69 -5.25
N MET A 164 -13.86 6.05 -4.94
CA MET A 164 -13.71 4.61 -5.08
C MET A 164 -14.21 3.97 -3.79
N ALA A 165 -15.25 3.15 -3.89
CA ALA A 165 -15.73 2.45 -2.71
C ALA A 165 -14.78 1.30 -2.32
N SER A 166 -14.77 0.93 -1.05
CA SER A 166 -14.21 -0.32 -0.57
C SER A 166 -14.89 -1.50 -1.24
N GLY A 167 -14.18 -2.62 -1.25
CA GLY A 167 -14.59 -3.89 -1.83
C GLY A 167 -13.91 -4.15 -3.18
N GLU A 168 -14.63 -4.89 -4.03
CA GLU A 168 -14.06 -5.48 -5.24
C GLU A 168 -13.82 -4.44 -6.35
N LEU A 169 -12.54 -4.16 -6.62
CA LEU A 169 -12.09 -3.30 -7.72
C LEU A 169 -12.06 -4.07 -9.05
N GLY A 170 -11.77 -5.37 -9.01
CA GLY A 170 -11.92 -6.22 -10.18
C GLY A 170 -11.43 -7.65 -9.98
N ARG A 171 -11.54 -8.42 -11.06
CA ARG A 171 -11.28 -9.85 -11.10
C ARG A 171 -10.38 -10.20 -12.28
N LEU A 172 -9.46 -11.12 -12.06
CA LEU A 172 -8.59 -11.71 -13.08
C LEU A 172 -8.84 -13.22 -13.12
N THR A 173 -9.05 -13.76 -14.30
CA THR A 173 -9.28 -15.20 -14.49
C THR A 173 -8.06 -15.83 -15.16
N PHE A 174 -7.63 -16.98 -14.63
CA PHE A 174 -6.56 -17.79 -15.19
C PHE A 174 -7.05 -19.21 -15.43
N SER A 175 -6.60 -19.84 -16.52
CA SER A 175 -6.75 -21.28 -16.74
C SER A 175 -5.53 -22.04 -16.24
N VAL A 176 -5.75 -23.21 -15.66
CA VAL A 176 -4.69 -24.07 -15.13
C VAL A 176 -4.15 -24.96 -16.24
N ALA A 177 -2.90 -24.70 -16.62
CA ALA A 177 -2.19 -25.41 -17.69
C ALA A 177 -1.58 -26.74 -17.21
N GLN A 178 -1.19 -26.86 -15.93
CA GLN A 178 -0.57 -28.06 -15.38
C GLN A 178 -1.54 -28.94 -14.56
N ALA A 179 -1.68 -30.19 -14.99
CA ALA A 179 -2.42 -31.21 -14.24
C ALA A 179 -1.69 -31.57 -12.94
N GLY A 180 -2.31 -31.27 -11.80
CA GLY A 180 -1.86 -31.71 -10.47
C GLY A 180 -1.29 -30.60 -9.56
N ALA A 181 -1.10 -29.38 -10.07
CA ALA A 181 -0.84 -28.22 -9.23
C ALA A 181 -2.15 -27.78 -8.55
N THR A 182 -2.15 -27.67 -7.22
CA THR A 182 -3.30 -27.24 -6.41
C THR A 182 -3.06 -25.90 -5.71
N THR A 183 -1.86 -25.35 -5.83
CA THR A 183 -1.44 -24.13 -5.15
C THR A 183 -0.64 -23.28 -6.10
N PHE A 184 -0.97 -22.00 -6.18
CA PHE A 184 -0.36 -21.06 -7.10
C PHE A 184 0.08 -19.81 -6.36
N THR A 185 1.19 -19.23 -6.78
CA THR A 185 1.77 -18.03 -6.18
C THR A 185 1.74 -16.90 -7.18
N PHE A 186 1.34 -15.73 -6.70
CA PHE A 186 1.33 -14.48 -7.43
C PHE A 186 2.19 -13.47 -6.68
N ASP A 187 2.98 -12.70 -7.40
CA ASP A 187 3.82 -11.63 -6.84
C ASP A 187 3.48 -10.32 -7.54
N VAL A 188 3.42 -9.21 -6.81
CA VAL A 188 3.12 -7.91 -7.41
C VAL A 188 4.43 -7.15 -7.66
N GLY A 189 5.13 -7.42 -8.75
CA GLY A 189 6.50 -6.93 -8.93
C GLY A 189 6.70 -5.40 -8.84
N ALA A 190 5.79 -4.59 -9.39
CA ALA A 190 5.90 -3.13 -9.35
C ALA A 190 4.53 -2.47 -9.38
N SER A 191 4.34 -1.39 -8.62
CA SER A 191 3.16 -0.52 -8.67
C SER A 191 3.54 0.89 -9.13
N SER A 192 2.57 1.60 -9.71
CA SER A 192 2.66 3.03 -9.96
C SER A 192 1.28 3.67 -9.91
N VAL A 193 1.19 4.79 -9.23
CA VAL A 193 -0.05 5.55 -9.09
C VAL A 193 0.19 6.95 -9.67
N ALA A 194 -0.66 7.38 -10.60
CA ALA A 194 -0.51 8.64 -11.31
C ALA A 194 -1.59 9.65 -10.89
N PRO A 195 -1.23 10.88 -10.48
CA PRO A 195 0.14 11.41 -10.35
C PRO A 195 0.91 10.79 -9.17
N ALA A 196 2.25 10.82 -9.23
CA ALA A 196 3.14 10.14 -8.28
C ALA A 196 2.93 10.50 -6.80
N ALA A 197 2.36 11.68 -6.50
CA ALA A 197 2.00 12.08 -5.15
C ALA A 197 0.82 11.28 -4.56
N ALA A 198 0.12 10.48 -5.37
CA ALA A 198 -0.99 9.65 -4.92
C ALA A 198 -0.56 8.20 -4.58
N ASP A 199 0.71 7.85 -4.75
CA ASP A 199 1.25 6.56 -4.26
C ASP A 199 1.25 6.54 -2.72
N THR A 200 1.31 7.70 -2.08
CA THR A 200 1.10 7.84 -0.63
C THR A 200 -0.38 7.85 -0.24
N ALA A 201 -1.32 7.60 -1.15
CA ALA A 201 -2.75 7.52 -0.83
C ALA A 201 -3.31 6.09 -0.91
N LEU A 202 -2.52 5.14 -1.42
CA LEU A 202 -2.86 3.73 -1.50
C LEU A 202 -1.64 2.93 -1.08
N THR A 203 -1.81 2.06 -0.08
CA THR A 203 -0.82 1.04 0.23
C THR A 203 -1.26 -0.31 -0.34
N PHE A 204 -0.37 -1.30 -0.32
CA PHE A 204 -0.66 -2.65 -0.81
C PHE A 204 -0.47 -3.67 0.32
N GLY A 205 -1.43 -4.60 0.44
CA GLY A 205 -1.49 -5.64 1.46
C GLY A 205 -1.02 -7.00 0.94
N ALA A 206 -1.62 -8.10 1.38
CA ALA A 206 -1.20 -9.43 0.91
C ALA A 206 -1.19 -9.54 -0.64
N GLY A 207 -0.06 -10.00 -1.19
CA GLY A 207 0.19 -9.94 -2.64
C GLY A 207 0.66 -8.56 -3.11
N HIS A 208 1.55 -7.89 -2.37
CA HIS A 208 2.14 -6.59 -2.73
C HIS A 208 3.57 -6.75 -3.29
N PRO A 209 4.24 -5.68 -3.76
CA PRO A 209 5.66 -5.74 -4.12
C PRO A 209 6.53 -6.36 -3.03
N ASP A 210 7.17 -7.49 -3.36
CA ASP A 210 8.02 -8.28 -2.47
C ASP A 210 7.28 -9.17 -1.44
N GLN A 211 5.94 -9.30 -1.52
CA GLN A 211 5.19 -10.31 -0.77
C GLN A 211 4.22 -11.13 -1.61
N PRO A 212 4.44 -12.45 -1.72
CA PRO A 212 3.61 -13.31 -2.55
C PRO A 212 2.21 -13.57 -1.95
N PHE A 213 1.19 -13.62 -2.80
CA PHE A 213 -0.14 -14.14 -2.49
C PHE A 213 -0.30 -15.58 -2.99
N THR A 214 -0.91 -16.45 -2.19
CA THR A 214 -1.07 -17.87 -2.50
C THR A 214 -2.54 -18.25 -2.58
N ILE A 215 -2.91 -18.96 -3.64
CA ILE A 215 -4.28 -19.43 -3.92
C ILE A 215 -4.31 -20.95 -3.95
N GLY A 216 -5.38 -21.57 -3.42
CA GLY A 216 -5.55 -23.02 -3.38
C GLY A 216 -6.84 -23.48 -4.07
N GLN A 217 -6.75 -24.49 -4.94
CA GLN A 217 -7.89 -25.08 -5.65
C GLN A 217 -8.82 -25.94 -4.78
#